data_AF-A0A497C0K8-F1
#
_entry.id   AF-A0A497C0K8-F1
#
_cell.length_a   1.000
_cell.length_b   1.000
_cell.length_c   1.000
_cell.angle_alpha   90.00
_cell.angle_beta   90.00
_cell.angle_gamma   90.00
#
_symmetry.space_group_name_H-M   'P 1'
#
loop_
_entity.id
_entity.type
_entity.pdbx_description
1 polymer ?
#
loop_
_entity_poly.entity_id
_entity_poly.type
_entity_poly.pdbx_seq_one_letter_code
_entity_poly.pdbx_strand_id
1 'polypeptide(L)'
;IRFSEDEVRPMGLTAGGVLGIKLGTGDRLVGADLAKSRASLLVVSSAGYGKWTSLADYPSQKRHGGGVVTCTLSTRTGELAGARVVKGQDEVWLISARGKVKRLRVRSVPRMGRATRGKALWALPDGDQVVALTMPMISAGLAEAQSPEAAGAQKKTSRRTSRKTSRRK
;
A
#
# COMPACT_ATOMS: atom_id res chain seq x y z
N ILE A 1 0.30 13.86 -12.92
CA ILE A 1 -0.34 15.16 -13.22
C ILE A 1 -1.49 15.39 -12.24
N ARG A 2 -1.89 16.63 -11.96
CA ARG A 2 -3.09 16.98 -11.20
C ARG A 2 -3.76 18.15 -11.92
N PHE A 3 -5.05 18.05 -12.23
CA PHE A 3 -5.83 19.05 -12.97
C PHE A 3 -7.29 19.03 -12.48
N SER A 4 -8.09 20.06 -12.81
CA SER A 4 -9.50 20.11 -12.39
C SER A 4 -10.34 19.15 -13.21
N GLU A 5 -11.31 18.48 -12.60
CA GLU A 5 -12.25 17.62 -13.34
C GLU A 5 -13.06 18.41 -14.38
N ASP A 6 -13.27 19.72 -14.17
CA ASP A 6 -13.94 20.62 -15.12
C ASP A 6 -13.23 20.70 -16.49
N GLU A 7 -11.94 20.37 -16.57
CA GLU A 7 -11.21 20.30 -17.85
C GLU A 7 -11.59 19.07 -18.69
N VAL A 8 -12.42 18.18 -18.14
CA VAL A 8 -13.00 17.01 -18.81
C VAL A 8 -14.48 17.24 -18.97
N ARG A 9 -14.90 17.52 -20.20
CA ARG A 9 -16.32 17.62 -20.53
C ARG A 9 -17.04 16.28 -20.30
N PRO A 10 -18.30 16.29 -19.84
CA PRO A 10 -19.15 15.10 -19.85
C PRO A 10 -19.27 14.55 -21.26
N MET A 11 -19.22 13.22 -21.40
CA MET A 11 -19.34 12.53 -22.68
C MET A 11 -20.17 11.26 -22.52
N GLY A 12 -20.80 10.81 -23.61
CA GLY A 12 -21.53 9.55 -23.66
C GLY A 12 -20.61 8.33 -23.60
N LEU A 13 -21.19 7.16 -23.33
CA LEU A 13 -20.46 5.89 -23.14
C LEU A 13 -19.62 5.46 -24.36
N THR A 14 -20.04 5.84 -25.57
CA THR A 14 -19.36 5.49 -26.84
C THR A 14 -18.18 6.40 -27.18
N ALA A 15 -17.94 7.45 -26.38
CA ALA A 15 -16.86 8.38 -26.65
C ALA A 15 -15.48 7.77 -26.33
N GLY A 16 -14.47 8.06 -27.17
CA GLY A 16 -13.08 7.63 -26.94
C GLY A 16 -12.36 8.34 -25.78
N GLY A 17 -13.04 9.24 -25.06
CA GLY A 17 -12.48 10.00 -23.95
C GLY A 17 -11.59 11.18 -24.38
N VAL A 18 -10.85 11.72 -23.42
CA VAL A 18 -9.86 12.79 -23.62
C VAL A 18 -8.55 12.40 -22.94
N LEU A 19 -7.43 12.88 -23.48
CA LEU A 19 -6.11 12.58 -22.93
C LEU A 19 -5.90 13.27 -21.57
N GLY A 20 -5.68 12.52 -20.50
CA GLY A 20 -5.45 13.08 -19.16
C GLY A 20 -4.02 13.56 -18.91
N ILE A 21 -3.03 12.76 -19.31
CA ILE A 21 -1.60 13.01 -19.12
C ILE A 21 -0.86 12.75 -20.44
N LYS A 22 0.20 13.49 -20.71
CA LYS A 22 1.14 13.17 -21.80
C LYS A 22 2.18 12.18 -21.26
N LEU A 23 2.20 10.97 -21.84
CA LEU A 23 3.15 9.92 -21.47
C LEU A 23 4.38 9.96 -22.39
N GLY A 24 5.55 9.62 -21.85
CA GLY A 24 6.74 9.36 -22.66
C GLY A 24 6.65 8.02 -23.38
N THR A 25 7.58 7.77 -24.31
CA THR A 25 7.68 6.49 -25.01
C THR A 25 7.95 5.37 -24.01
N GLY A 26 7.07 4.36 -23.97
CA GLY A 26 7.19 3.21 -23.06
C GLY A 26 6.58 3.43 -21.67
N ASP A 27 6.16 4.64 -21.33
CA ASP A 27 5.47 4.91 -20.07
C ASP A 27 4.02 4.42 -20.11
N ARG A 28 3.53 4.02 -18.93
CA ARG A 28 2.12 3.66 -18.72
C ARG A 28 1.56 4.34 -17.48
N LEU A 29 0.24 4.58 -17.49
CA LEU A 29 -0.47 5.09 -16.33
C LEU A 29 -0.67 3.98 -15.31
N VAL A 30 -0.16 4.18 -14.08
CA VAL A 30 -0.22 3.18 -13.00
C VAL A 30 -1.32 3.45 -11.96
N GLY A 31 -1.93 4.64 -12.02
CA GLY A 31 -2.99 5.02 -11.09
C GLY A 31 -3.57 6.40 -11.39
N ALA A 32 -4.84 6.54 -11.09
CA ALA A 32 -5.58 7.80 -11.06
C ALA A 32 -6.45 7.80 -9.80
N ASP A 33 -6.60 8.98 -9.19
CA ASP A 33 -7.34 9.13 -7.95
C ASP A 33 -7.80 10.58 -7.78
N LEU A 34 -8.81 10.79 -6.94
CA LEU A 34 -9.34 12.11 -6.63
C LEU A 34 -8.48 12.78 -5.56
N ALA A 35 -8.01 14.00 -5.85
CA ALA A 35 -7.25 14.79 -4.90
C ALA A 35 -8.16 15.29 -3.78
N LYS A 36 -8.00 14.74 -2.57
CA LYS A 36 -8.76 15.14 -1.37
C LYS A 36 -7.98 16.16 -0.53
N SER A 37 -8.70 17.00 0.21
CA SER A 37 -8.08 17.95 1.13
C SER A 37 -7.28 17.22 2.23
N ARG A 38 -6.12 17.78 2.58
CA ARG A 38 -5.20 17.24 3.62
C ARG A 38 -4.83 15.77 3.42
N ALA A 39 -4.83 15.29 2.17
CA ALA A 39 -4.40 13.94 1.82
C ALA A 39 -2.98 13.95 1.22
N SER A 40 -2.41 12.75 1.11
CA SER A 40 -1.08 12.51 0.56
C SER A 40 -1.18 11.48 -0.57
N LEU A 41 -0.24 11.52 -1.50
CA LEU A 41 -0.07 10.47 -2.49
C LEU A 41 0.91 9.42 -1.97
N LEU A 42 0.45 8.20 -1.73
CA LEU A 42 1.29 7.03 -1.51
C LEU A 42 1.66 6.43 -2.87
N VAL A 43 2.95 6.16 -3.05
CA VAL A 43 3.45 5.42 -4.21
C VAL A 43 4.29 4.24 -3.76
N VAL A 44 4.19 3.15 -4.51
CA VAL A 44 4.96 1.92 -4.29
C VAL A 44 5.56 1.45 -5.61
N SER A 45 6.81 1.01 -5.56
CA SER A 45 7.55 0.45 -6.70
C SER A 45 7.42 -1.08 -6.77
N SER A 46 7.75 -1.67 -7.91
CA SER A 46 7.70 -3.12 -8.12
C SER A 46 8.64 -3.88 -7.17
N ALA A 47 9.79 -3.31 -6.81
CA ALA A 47 10.70 -3.89 -5.82
C ALA A 47 10.28 -3.64 -4.35
N GLY A 48 9.08 -3.12 -4.09
CA GLY A 48 8.54 -2.95 -2.74
C GLY A 48 9.07 -1.71 -2.00
N TYR A 49 9.61 -0.71 -2.70
CA TYR A 49 9.94 0.58 -2.11
C TYR A 49 8.71 1.48 -2.13
N GLY A 50 8.54 2.32 -1.12
CA GLY A 50 7.44 3.26 -1.12
C GLY A 50 7.65 4.44 -0.19
N LYS A 51 6.78 5.43 -0.41
CA LYS A 51 6.72 6.67 0.35
C LYS A 51 5.36 7.32 0.13
N TRP A 52 4.99 8.19 1.04
CA TRP A 52 3.86 9.10 0.86
C TRP A 52 4.34 10.55 0.89
N THR A 53 3.75 11.37 0.03
CA THR A 53 4.11 12.77 -0.16
C THR A 53 2.84 13.62 -0.11
N SER A 54 2.90 14.79 0.52
CA SER A 54 1.73 15.67 0.65
C SER A 54 1.18 16.05 -0.72
N LEU A 55 -0.14 16.03 -0.92
CA LEU A 55 -0.73 16.53 -2.18
C LEU A 55 -0.49 18.03 -2.38
N ALA A 56 -0.18 18.79 -1.32
CA ALA A 56 0.23 20.19 -1.43
C ALA A 56 1.53 20.35 -2.23
N ASP A 57 2.39 19.34 -2.26
CA ASP A 57 3.65 19.39 -2.99
C ASP A 57 3.43 19.18 -4.51
N TYR A 58 2.22 18.77 -4.92
CA TYR A 58 1.84 18.53 -6.32
C TYR A 58 1.02 19.71 -6.85
N PRO A 59 1.64 20.61 -7.62
CA PRO A 59 0.93 21.75 -8.19
C PRO A 59 -0.14 21.29 -9.17
N SER A 60 -1.24 22.03 -9.22
CA SER A 60 -2.23 21.88 -10.29
C SER A 60 -1.63 22.35 -11.61
N GLN A 61 -1.93 21.63 -12.68
CA GLN A 61 -1.52 21.91 -14.04
C GLN A 61 -2.73 21.73 -14.96
N LYS A 62 -2.63 22.16 -16.22
CA LYS A 62 -3.64 21.84 -17.23
C LYS A 62 -3.63 20.35 -17.57
N ARG A 63 -4.78 19.81 -17.97
CA ARG A 63 -4.92 18.46 -18.51
C ARG A 63 -3.97 18.25 -19.71
N HIS A 64 -3.54 17.01 -19.92
CA HIS A 64 -2.60 16.60 -20.96
C HIS A 64 -1.19 17.23 -20.84
N GLY A 65 -0.83 17.74 -19.67
CA GLY A 65 0.55 18.07 -19.34
C GLY A 65 1.44 16.85 -19.10
N GLY A 66 2.76 17.06 -19.04
CA GLY A 66 3.74 16.02 -18.68
C GLY A 66 3.78 15.69 -17.18
N GLY A 67 3.11 16.48 -16.33
CA GLY A 67 3.11 16.29 -14.88
C GLY A 67 4.40 16.76 -14.20
N VAL A 68 4.61 16.26 -12.99
CA VAL A 68 5.81 16.52 -12.19
C VAL A 68 6.41 15.20 -11.70
N VAL A 69 7.73 15.17 -11.52
CA VAL A 69 8.43 14.01 -10.97
C VAL A 69 7.88 13.67 -9.59
N THR A 70 7.45 12.42 -9.44
CA THR A 70 6.75 11.89 -8.25
C THR A 70 7.64 11.00 -7.39
N CYS A 71 8.57 10.27 -8.01
CA CYS A 71 9.49 9.35 -7.37
C CYS A 71 10.72 9.22 -8.26
N THR A 72 11.92 9.17 -7.67
CA THR A 72 13.15 8.87 -8.40
C THR A 72 13.29 7.36 -8.50
N LEU A 73 13.11 6.82 -9.70
CA LEU A 73 13.26 5.39 -9.97
C LEU A 73 14.72 5.04 -10.30
N SER A 74 15.10 3.82 -9.98
CA SER A 74 16.41 3.23 -10.24
C SER A 74 16.24 1.76 -10.55
N THR A 75 17.28 1.10 -11.07
CA THR A 75 17.32 -0.36 -11.26
C THR A 75 16.93 -1.12 -9.99
N ARG A 76 17.32 -0.61 -8.81
CA ARG A 76 17.01 -1.20 -7.51
C ARG A 76 15.53 -1.07 -7.09
N THR A 77 14.83 -0.03 -7.53
CA THR A 77 13.40 0.13 -7.20
C THR A 77 12.48 -0.51 -8.22
N GLY A 78 12.98 -0.69 -9.45
CA GLY A 78 12.15 -1.00 -10.59
C GLY A 78 11.20 0.16 -10.92
N GLU A 79 10.07 -0.20 -11.52
CA GLU A 79 9.02 0.71 -11.96
C GLU A 79 8.05 1.05 -10.82
N LEU A 80 7.16 2.03 -11.03
CA LEU A 80 6.02 2.21 -10.13
C LEU A 80 5.00 1.08 -10.33
N ALA A 81 4.60 0.43 -9.24
CA ALA A 81 3.59 -0.61 -9.23
C ALA A 81 2.20 -0.07 -8.88
N GLY A 82 2.12 1.04 -8.14
CA GLY A 82 0.85 1.64 -7.80
C GLY A 82 0.96 2.99 -7.11
N ALA A 83 -0.14 3.74 -7.18
CA ALA A 83 -0.30 5.03 -6.53
C ALA A 83 -1.73 5.18 -5.98
N ARG A 84 -1.87 5.70 -4.75
CA ARG A 84 -3.17 5.96 -4.10
C ARG A 84 -3.15 7.23 -3.27
N VAL A 85 -4.25 7.96 -3.28
CA VAL A 85 -4.48 9.08 -2.37
C VAL A 85 -4.93 8.54 -1.03
N VAL A 86 -4.16 8.84 0.01
CA VAL A 86 -4.31 8.28 1.35
C VAL A 86 -4.25 9.35 2.44
N LYS A 87 -4.81 9.03 3.59
CA LYS A 87 -4.63 9.70 4.87
C LYS A 87 -3.81 8.81 5.80
N GLY A 88 -3.24 9.39 6.86
CA GLY A 88 -2.30 8.66 7.74
C GLY A 88 -2.92 7.48 8.48
N GLN A 89 -4.22 7.53 8.76
CA GLN A 89 -4.96 6.47 9.42
C GLN A 89 -5.32 5.29 8.51
N ASP A 90 -5.19 5.45 7.20
CA ASP A 90 -5.64 4.45 6.24
C ASP A 90 -4.76 3.19 6.29
N GLU A 91 -5.33 2.07 5.87
CA GLU A 91 -4.63 0.83 5.61
C GLU A 91 -4.52 0.59 4.11
N VAL A 92 -3.40 0.03 3.67
CA VAL A 92 -3.14 -0.34 2.28
C VAL A 92 -2.57 -1.75 2.21
N TRP A 93 -2.93 -2.46 1.17
CA TRP A 93 -2.46 -3.82 0.90
C TRP A 93 -1.60 -3.81 -0.35
N LEU A 94 -0.39 -4.36 -0.22
CA LEU A 94 0.50 -4.65 -1.32
C LEU A 94 0.30 -6.10 -1.73
N ILE A 95 0.14 -6.34 -3.03
CA ILE A 95 -0.05 -7.69 -3.57
C ILE A 95 1.15 -8.00 -4.46
N SER A 96 1.79 -9.13 -4.22
CA SER A 96 2.91 -9.61 -5.05
C SER A 96 2.43 -10.46 -6.22
N ALA A 97 3.25 -10.58 -7.26
CA ALA A 97 2.97 -11.42 -8.42
C ALA A 97 2.75 -12.89 -8.03
N ARG A 98 3.38 -13.35 -6.94
CA ARG A 98 3.20 -14.70 -6.39
C ARG A 98 2.00 -14.82 -5.43
N GLY A 99 1.11 -13.84 -5.39
CA GLY A 99 -0.13 -13.88 -4.60
C GLY A 99 0.05 -13.63 -3.10
N LYS A 100 1.23 -13.18 -2.66
CA LYS A 100 1.41 -12.78 -1.26
C LYS A 100 0.76 -11.41 -1.03
N VAL A 101 0.23 -11.19 0.16
CA VAL A 101 -0.37 -9.91 0.55
C VAL A 101 0.35 -9.36 1.78
N LYS A 102 0.83 -8.12 1.69
CA LYS A 102 1.38 -7.38 2.82
C LYS A 102 0.47 -6.21 3.17
N ARG A 103 -0.07 -6.23 4.39
CA ARG A 103 -0.89 -5.14 4.94
C ARG A 103 0.02 -4.11 5.61
N LEU A 104 -0.24 -2.83 5.37
CA LEU A 104 0.53 -1.72 5.92
C LEU A 104 -0.42 -0.61 6.37
N ARG A 105 -0.17 -0.03 7.55
CA ARG A 105 -0.79 1.23 7.94
C ARG A 105 -0.02 2.37 7.29
N VAL A 106 -0.70 3.33 6.68
CA VAL A 106 -0.04 4.42 5.96
C VAL A 106 0.92 5.22 6.85
N ARG A 107 0.55 5.45 8.11
CA ARG A 107 1.44 6.13 9.09
C ARG A 107 2.80 5.46 9.32
N SER A 108 2.95 4.16 9.06
CA SER A 108 4.25 3.48 9.19
C SER A 108 5.13 3.62 7.94
N VAL A 109 4.57 4.11 6.84
CA VAL A 109 5.32 4.41 5.61
C VAL A 109 6.04 5.75 5.78
N PRO A 110 7.28 5.92 5.32
CA PRO A 110 8.02 7.16 5.48
C PRO A 110 7.41 8.30 4.65
N ARG A 111 7.16 9.44 5.30
CA ARG A 111 6.76 10.68 4.62
C ARG A 111 8.00 11.34 4.03
N MET A 112 8.02 11.56 2.72
CA MET A 112 9.19 12.09 2.02
C MET A 112 8.74 13.00 0.87
N GLY A 113 9.65 13.86 0.40
CA GLY A 113 9.39 14.74 -0.74
C GLY A 113 9.18 13.98 -2.06
N ARG A 114 8.76 14.70 -3.10
CA ARG A 114 8.44 14.12 -4.42
C ARG A 114 9.64 13.46 -5.09
N ALA A 115 10.71 14.20 -5.38
CA ALA A 115 11.89 13.70 -6.10
C ALA A 115 12.83 12.86 -5.20
N THR A 116 12.27 11.92 -4.46
CA THR A 116 13.00 10.96 -3.62
C THR A 116 12.61 9.55 -4.00
N ARG A 117 13.42 8.56 -3.58
CA ARG A 117 13.21 7.15 -3.93
C ARG A 117 12.26 6.39 -2.98
N GLY A 118 12.06 6.89 -1.76
CA GLY A 118 11.36 6.17 -0.70
C GLY A 118 12.25 5.14 0.02
N LYS A 119 11.65 4.34 0.91
CA LYS A 119 12.33 3.24 1.63
C LYS A 119 11.69 1.89 1.30
N ALA A 120 12.42 0.81 1.55
CA ALA A 120 11.90 -0.53 1.41
C ALA A 120 10.75 -0.76 2.41
N LEU A 121 9.55 -1.04 1.90
CA LEU A 121 8.38 -1.40 2.70
C LEU A 121 8.24 -2.91 2.78
N TRP A 122 8.71 -3.63 1.77
CA TRP A 122 8.62 -5.08 1.67
C TRP A 122 9.89 -5.65 1.03
N ALA A 123 10.61 -6.49 1.78
CA ALA A 123 11.63 -7.35 1.22
C ALA A 123 10.95 -8.52 0.49
N LEU A 124 10.94 -8.45 -0.84
CA LEU A 124 10.41 -9.50 -1.69
C LEU A 124 11.50 -10.53 -1.99
N PRO A 125 11.16 -11.83 -2.11
CA PRO A 125 12.09 -12.83 -2.62
C PRO A 125 12.54 -12.54 -4.06
N ASP A 126 13.66 -13.12 -4.46
CA ASP A 126 14.16 -12.97 -5.83
C ASP A 126 13.14 -13.45 -6.86
N GLY A 127 12.93 -12.61 -7.88
CA GLY A 127 11.93 -12.84 -8.93
C GLY A 127 10.47 -12.72 -8.48
N ASP A 128 10.19 -12.09 -7.32
CA ASP A 128 8.86 -11.61 -6.96
C ASP A 128 8.80 -10.08 -7.04
N GLN A 129 7.62 -9.53 -7.29
CA GLN A 129 7.41 -8.09 -7.44
C GLN A 129 6.03 -7.67 -6.95
N VAL A 130 5.91 -6.45 -6.44
CA VAL A 130 4.61 -5.83 -6.19
C VAL A 130 3.93 -5.56 -7.53
N VAL A 131 2.71 -6.07 -7.68
CA VAL A 131 1.88 -5.86 -8.89
C VAL A 131 0.65 -5.00 -8.62
N ALA A 132 0.24 -4.86 -7.36
CA ALA A 132 -0.89 -4.01 -7.03
C ALA A 132 -0.76 -3.36 -5.63
N LEU A 133 -1.36 -2.18 -5.54
CA LEU A 133 -1.61 -1.42 -4.32
C LEU A 133 -3.12 -1.16 -4.23
N THR A 134 -3.75 -1.66 -3.17
CA THR A 134 -5.18 -1.46 -2.92
C THR A 134 -5.44 -0.98 -1.51
N MET A 135 -6.62 -0.39 -1.28
CA MET A 135 -7.13 -0.06 0.04
C MET A 135 -8.33 -0.98 0.32
N PRO A 136 -8.35 -1.68 1.45
CA PRO A 136 -9.52 -2.48 1.80
C PRO A 136 -10.72 -1.58 2.05
N MET A 137 -11.85 -1.90 1.42
CA MET A 137 -13.15 -1.36 1.79
C MET A 137 -13.60 -2.09 3.06
N ILE A 138 -13.29 -1.53 4.23
CA ILE A 138 -13.84 -2.05 5.48
C ILE A 138 -15.21 -1.39 5.64
N SER A 139 -16.26 -2.06 5.17
CA SER A 139 -17.61 -1.72 5.62
C SER A 139 -17.68 -2.01 7.12
N ALA A 140 -18.26 -1.07 7.88
CA ALA A 140 -18.31 -1.12 9.33
C ALA A 140 -19.08 -2.33 9.93
N GLY A 141 -19.59 -3.25 9.09
CA GLY A 141 -20.36 -4.43 9.50
C GLY A 141 -19.59 -5.76 9.48
N LEU A 142 -18.30 -5.79 9.15
CA LEU A 142 -17.52 -7.04 9.05
C LEU A 142 -16.35 -7.14 10.06
N ALA A 143 -16.23 -6.16 10.96
CA ALA A 143 -15.11 -6.08 11.89
C ALA A 143 -15.19 -7.04 13.11
N GLU A 144 -16.25 -7.86 13.24
CA GLU A 144 -16.39 -8.79 14.37
C GLU A 144 -16.03 -10.26 14.07
N ALA A 145 -15.60 -10.60 12.85
CA ALA A 145 -15.21 -11.97 12.56
C ALA A 145 -13.68 -12.13 12.56
N GLN A 146 -13.18 -12.82 13.60
CA GLN A 146 -11.88 -13.51 13.71
C GLN A 146 -10.77 -12.77 14.48
N SER A 147 -10.92 -12.78 15.81
CA SER A 147 -9.81 -13.19 16.67
C SER A 147 -10.17 -14.56 17.27
N PRO A 148 -9.55 -15.69 16.86
CA PRO A 148 -9.45 -16.83 17.76
C PRO A 148 -8.35 -16.50 18.75
N GLU A 149 -8.82 -16.08 19.91
CA GLU A 149 -8.05 -15.93 21.14
C GLU A 149 -7.28 -17.23 21.44
N ALA A 150 -6.05 -17.04 21.91
CA ALA A 150 -5.08 -18.03 22.34
C ALA A 150 -5.67 -19.30 22.98
N ALA A 151 -5.74 -20.39 22.22
CA ALA A 151 -5.75 -21.74 22.78
C ALA A 151 -4.31 -22.11 23.18
N GLY A 152 -3.87 -21.60 24.32
CA GLY A 152 -2.53 -21.81 24.86
C GLY A 152 -2.50 -21.70 26.39
N ALA A 153 -3.18 -22.60 27.09
CA ALA A 153 -2.95 -22.82 28.52
C ALA A 153 -2.91 -24.33 28.82
N GLN A 154 -1.71 -24.89 28.66
CA GLN A 154 -1.34 -26.21 29.16
C GLN A 154 -1.43 -26.21 30.70
N LYS A 155 -2.37 -26.96 31.28
CA LYS A 155 -2.30 -27.35 32.69
C LYS A 155 -1.53 -28.67 32.79
N LYS A 156 -0.20 -28.60 32.81
CA LYS A 156 0.67 -29.68 33.29
C LYS A 156 0.56 -29.75 34.82
N THR A 157 -0.32 -30.58 35.35
CA THR A 157 -0.15 -31.11 36.72
C THR A 157 0.59 -32.43 36.62
N SER A 158 1.90 -32.36 36.81
CA SER A 158 2.79 -33.50 36.92
C SER A 158 2.45 -34.34 38.14
N ARG A 159 2.28 -35.65 37.91
CA ARG A 159 2.41 -36.72 38.90
C ARG A 159 3.62 -36.48 39.82
N ARG A 160 3.42 -36.56 41.13
CA ARG A 160 4.49 -36.85 42.09
C ARG A 160 4.12 -38.10 42.88
N THR A 161 4.46 -39.24 42.30
CA THR A 161 4.58 -40.52 43.00
C THR A 161 5.81 -40.45 43.91
N SER A 162 5.63 -40.52 45.23
CA SER A 162 6.70 -40.88 46.14
C SER A 162 6.26 -42.08 46.97
N ARG A 163 6.64 -43.27 46.49
CA ARG A 163 6.97 -44.42 47.34
C ARG A 163 8.00 -43.94 48.38
N LYS A 164 7.72 -44.10 49.66
CA LYS A 164 8.78 -44.35 50.64
C LYS A 164 8.33 -45.43 51.62
N THR A 165 9.20 -46.42 51.68
CA THR A 165 9.13 -47.71 52.33
C THR A 165 9.48 -47.61 53.82
N SER A 166 8.84 -48.50 54.59
CA SER A 166 9.42 -49.30 55.68
C SER A 166 9.56 -48.73 57.10
N ARG A 167 9.09 -49.61 58.01
CA ARG A 167 9.76 -50.14 59.22
C ARG A 167 9.44 -49.54 60.59
N ARG A 168 8.88 -50.45 61.44
CA ARG A 168 9.10 -50.70 62.88
C ARG A 168 8.81 -49.51 63.82
N LYS A 169 8.10 -49.68 64.92
CA LYS A 169 8.24 -50.69 65.98
C LYS A 169 6.97 -50.72 66.81
#